data_AF-A0A2W2BVH6-F1
#
_entry.id   AF-A0A2W2BVH6-F1
#
_cell.length_a   1.000
_cell.length_b   1.000
_cell.length_c   1.000
_cell.angle_alpha   90.00
_cell.angle_beta   90.00
_cell.angle_gamma   90.00
#
_symmetry.space_group_name_H-M   'P 1'
#
loop_
_entity.id
_entity.type
_entity.pdbx_description
1 polymer ?
#
loop_
_entity_poly.entity_id
_entity_poly.type
_entity_poly.pdbx_seq_one_letter_code
_entity_poly.pdbx_strand_id
1 'polypeptide(L)' 'VLFGPESPTRWGPPPDRPWHRALWAGERDWPRWNGVGTHPALAAVGVDEVLAAVDEVERVVRVSGAVAA' A
#
# COMPACT_ATOMS: atom_id res chain seq x y z
N VAL A 1 -0.66 0.45 -4.02
CA VAL A 1 -1.36 -0.82 -3.71
C VAL A 1 -1.50 -0.94 -2.20
N LEU A 2 -2.71 -1.17 -1.71
CA LEU A 2 -2.97 -1.29 -0.27
C LEU A 2 -2.96 -2.77 0.11
N PHE A 3 -2.22 -3.11 1.16
CA PHE A 3 -2.14 -4.44 1.71
C PHE A 3 -2.79 -4.48 3.08
N GLY A 4 -3.61 -5.51 3.30
CA GLY A 4 -4.24 -5.79 4.59
C GLY A 4 -3.39 -6.73 5.42
N PRO A 5 -3.82 -7.98 5.65
CA PRO A 5 -3.05 -8.92 6.48
C PRO A 5 -1.79 -9.44 5.78
N GLU A 6 -1.82 -9.60 4.45
CA GLU A 6 -0.71 -10.19 3.71
C GLU A 6 0.39 -9.16 3.42
N SER A 7 1.63 -9.57 3.66
CA SER A 7 2.80 -8.71 3.43
C SER A 7 3.02 -8.43 1.93
N PRO A 8 3.38 -7.19 1.55
CA PRO A 8 3.83 -6.87 0.20
C PRO A 8 5.15 -7.58 -0.16
N THR A 9 5.92 -8.13 0.79
CA THR A 9 7.09 -8.95 0.42
C THR A 9 6.70 -10.30 -0.20
N ARG A 10 5.45 -10.74 0.00
CA ARG A 10 4.94 -12.00 -0.55
C ARG A 10 4.24 -11.80 -1.88
N TRP A 11 3.45 -10.74 -2.02
CA TRP A 11 2.59 -10.49 -3.19
C TRP A 11 2.66 -9.06 -3.74
N GLY A 12 3.64 -8.28 -3.28
CA GLY A 12 3.81 -6.89 -3.66
C GLY A 12 4.42 -6.70 -5.04
N PRO A 13 4.38 -5.46 -5.54
CA PRO A 13 4.97 -5.12 -6.83
C PRO A 13 6.50 -5.32 -6.79
N PRO A 14 7.13 -5.51 -7.97
CA PRO A 14 8.59 -5.54 -8.08
C PRO A 14 9.24 -4.29 -7.45
N PRO A 15 10.27 -4.44 -6.61
CA PRO A 15 10.83 -3.33 -5.83
C PRO A 15 11.59 -2.29 -6.66
N ASP A 16 11.98 -2.65 -7.88
CA ASP A 16 12.67 -1.79 -8.85
C ASP A 16 11.74 -0.78 -9.54
N ARG A 17 10.43 -0.82 -9.26
CA ARG A 17 9.43 0.05 -9.87
C ARG A 17 8.91 1.08 -8.86
N PRO A 18 9.55 2.25 -8.72
CA PRO A 18 9.24 3.20 -7.67
C PRO A 18 7.84 3.84 -7.80
N TRP A 19 7.22 3.76 -8.98
CA TRP A 19 5.84 4.18 -9.22
C TRP A 19 4.80 3.18 -8.67
N HIS A 20 5.18 1.94 -8.35
CA HIS A 20 4.30 0.97 -7.68
C HIS A 20 4.55 0.97 -6.16
N ARG A 21 3.95 1.94 -5.47
CA ARG A 21 4.05 2.07 -4.01
C ARG A 21 3.13 1.08 -3.31
N ALA A 22 3.67 0.24 -2.42
CA ALA A 22 2.90 -0.61 -1.52
C ALA A 22 2.75 0.07 -0.15
N LEU A 23 1.54 0.08 0.40
CA LEU A 23 1.24 0.50 1.76
C LEU A 23 0.75 -0.69 2.57
N TRP A 24 1.28 -0.85 3.77
CA TRP A 24 0.97 -1.97 4.66
C TRP A 24 1.19 -1.54 6.10
N ALA A 25 0.22 -1.83 6.97
CA ALA A 25 0.32 -1.50 8.38
C ALA A 25 1.38 -2.36 9.13
N GLY A 26 1.96 -3.36 8.47
CA GLY A 26 2.98 -4.22 9.05
C GLY A 26 2.41 -5.41 9.82
N GLU A 27 3.32 -6.27 10.26
CA GLU A 27 3.00 -7.35 11.17
C GLU A 27 2.74 -6.80 12.58
N ARG A 28 1.57 -7.11 13.13
CA ARG A 28 1.12 -6.69 14.46
C ARG A 28 0.23 -7.78 15.05
N ASP A 29 -0.02 -7.70 16.35
CA ASP A 29 -1.04 -8.53 17.01
C ASP A 29 -2.44 -8.03 16.62
N TRP A 30 -2.87 -8.38 15.40
CA TRP A 30 -4.15 -7.98 14.86
C TRP A 30 -5.29 -8.75 15.57
N PRO A 31 -6.41 -8.08 15.90
CA PRO A 31 -7.53 -8.76 16.51
C PRO A 31 -8.09 -9.83 15.58
N ARG A 32 -8.62 -10.91 16.17
CA ARG A 32 -9.24 -12.01 15.42
C ARG A 32 -10.29 -11.46 14.45
N TRP A 33 -10.16 -11.81 13.17
CA TRP A 33 -11.10 -11.41 12.13
C TRP A 33 -12.02 -12.58 11.76
N ASN A 34 -13.31 -12.30 11.57
CA ASN A 34 -14.33 -13.30 11.26
C ASN A 34 -14.52 -13.54 9.75
N GLY A 35 -13.70 -12.90 8.90
CA GLY A 35 -13.80 -13.02 7.45
C GLY A 35 -14.83 -12.10 6.78
N VAL A 36 -15.51 -11.25 7.54
CA VAL A 36 -16.55 -10.35 7.00
C VAL A 36 -16.11 -8.89 7.12
N GLY A 37 -16.38 -8.11 6.07
CA GLY A 37 -16.04 -6.69 6.02
C GLY A 37 -14.55 -6.44 5.81
N THR A 38 -14.08 -5.27 6.24
CA THR A 38 -12.67 -4.87 6.06
C THR A 38 -11.82 -5.51 7.15
N HIS A 39 -10.72 -6.16 6.76
CA HIS A 39 -9.76 -6.72 7.71
C HIS A 39 -9.13 -5.58 8.55
N PRO A 40 -8.94 -5.73 9.88
CA PRO A 40 -8.35 -4.70 10.75
C PRO A 40 -7.01 -4.14 10.25
N ALA A 41 -6.13 -5.01 9.76
CA ALA A 41 -4.85 -4.61 9.16
C ALA A 41 -4.99 -3.67 7.94
N LEU A 42 -6.04 -3.84 7.12
CA LEU A 42 -6.31 -2.94 6.00
C LEU A 42 -6.94 -1.62 6.49
N ALA A 43 -7.86 -1.70 7.45
CA ALA A 43 -8.49 -0.53 8.05
C ALA A 43 -7.51 0.36 8.82
N ALA A 44 -6.38 -0.20 9.25
CA ALA A 44 -5.31 0.54 9.91
C ALA A 44 -4.47 1.40 8.94
N VAL A 45 -4.59 1.21 7.63
CA VAL A 45 -3.97 2.09 6.64
C VAL A 45 -4.84 3.33 6.52
N GLY A 46 -4.33 4.46 6.99
CA GLY A 46 -5.08 5.71 7.06
C GLY A 46 -5.28 6.35 5.69
N VAL A 47 -6.40 7.04 5.49
CA VAL A 47 -6.66 7.76 4.22
C VAL A 47 -5.59 8.82 3.96
N ASP A 48 -5.13 9.54 4.99
CA ASP A 48 -4.08 10.54 4.86
C ASP A 48 -2.74 9.92 4.41
N GLU A 49 -2.42 8.71 4.89
CA GLU A 49 -1.23 7.96 4.46
C GLU A 49 -1.35 7.58 2.97
N VAL A 50 -2.55 7.18 2.54
CA VAL A 50 -2.82 6.88 1.12
C VAL A 50 -2.64 8.12 0.25
N LEU A 51 -3.21 9.26 0.66
CA LEU A 51 -3.11 10.52 -0.09
C LEU A 51 -1.66 11.00 -0.18
N ALA A 52 -0.91 10.93 0.92
CA ALA A 52 0.51 11.27 0.92
C ALA A 52 1.32 10.36 -0.03
N ALA A 53 1.02 9.06 -0.05
CA ALA A 53 1.68 8.12 -0.96
C ALA A 53 1.34 8.37 -2.43
N VAL A 54 0.11 8.79 -2.73
CA VAL A 54 -0.30 9.20 -4.09
C VAL A 54 0.52 10.42 -4.51
N ASP A 55 0.58 11.46 -3.68
CA ASP A 55 1.37 12.66 -3.96
C ASP A 55 2.86 12.33 -4.22
N GLU A 56 3.44 11.42 -3.45
CA GLU A 56 4.81 10.95 -3.66
C GLU A 56 4.99 10.26 -5.01
N VAL A 57 4.11 9.32 -5.37
CA VAL A 57 4.17 8.60 -6.63
C VAL A 57 3.99 9.56 -7.80
N GLU A 58 3.06 10.51 -7.74
CA GLU A 58 2.87 11.51 -8.79
C GLU A 58 4.13 12.36 -9.03
N ARG A 59 4.86 12.72 -7.97
CA ARG A 59 6.15 13.41 -8.09
C ARG A 59 7.19 12.51 -8.77
N VAL A 60 7.30 11.24 -8.37
CA VAL A 60 8.23 10.27 -8.96
C VAL A 60 7.97 10.08 -10.45
N VAL A 61 6.71 9.83 -10.82
CA VAL A 61 6.27 9.63 -12.21
C VAL A 61 6.62 10.84 -13.08
N ARG A 62 6.35 12.06 -12.58
CA ARG A 62 6.68 13.32 -13.28
C ARG A 62 8.18 13.47 -13.52
N VAL A 63 9.02 13.11 -12.54
CA VAL A 63 10.49 13.21 -12.65
C VAL A 63 11.06 12.14 -13.59
N SER A 64 10.55 10.92 -13.52
CA SER A 64 11.06 9.80 -14.33
C SER A 64 10.55 9.80 -15.78
N GLY A 65 9.57 10.64 -16.13
CA GLY A 65 8.92 10.62 -17.44
C GLY A 65 8.12 9.35 -17.72
N ALA A 66 7.88 8.54 -16.68
CA ALA A 66 7.02 7.37 -16.78
C ALA A 66 5.58 7.87 -17.03
N VAL A 67 4.87 7.27 -17.98
CA VAL A 67 3.43 7.52 -18.14
C VAL A 67 2.71 6.45 -17.33
N ALA A 68 1.92 6.86 -16.33
CA ALA A 68 1.02 5.96 -15.65
C ALA A 68 -0.04 5.49 -16.65
N ALA A 69 0.00 4.21 -17.02
CA ALA A 69 -0.92 3.56 -17.95
C ALA A 69 -2.17 3.02 -17.23
#